data_AF-A0A5C6XNR6-F1
#
_entry.id   AF-A0A5C6XNR6-F1
#
_cell.length_a   1.000
_cell.length_b   1.000
_cell.length_c   1.000
_cell.angle_alpha   90.00
_cell.angle_beta   90.00
_cell.angle_gamma   90.00
#
_symmetry.space_group_name_H-M   'P 1'
#
loop_
_entity.id
_entity.type
_entity.pdbx_description
1 polymer ?
#
loop_
_entity_poly.entity_id
_entity_poly.type
_entity_poly.pdbx_seq_one_letter_code
_entity_poly.pdbx_strand_id
1 'polypeptide(L)'
;MKSRWKAKVAAGVIGLSLVGCNTNQIAGRIMGNAMATTEQRIGEEIGNRVAGALLKDLTPALMRQYTVGLMQMLFYQGGYNMEFAEYQPGEYTRWKAEGSDYGQEIVKAFLRREEDGKEWWRIESRATDEANDEEVELIMEALFELGEDGQRYIRRVRAKYPGEEEAREVPVHEDDAERWVVYSQGQLTEESMEGLRKGEETLETPAGSFATERYEMDSTQGATTFTWWVTDQGVPGGLVATEHRDNDDEVYQRMVLQAYGDDAVESKLGVFE
;
A
#
# COMPACT_ATOMS: atom_id res chain seq x y z
N MET A 1 68.92 -20.26 40.46
CA MET A 1 69.08 -21.32 39.43
C MET A 1 67.67 -21.75 39.03
N LYS A 2 67.31 -21.61 37.74
CA LYS A 2 65.98 -21.88 37.11
C LYS A 2 64.84 -20.96 37.60
N SER A 3 63.95 -20.39 36.79
CA SER A 3 63.61 -20.58 35.38
C SER A 3 63.02 -19.26 34.85
N ARG A 4 63.44 -18.86 33.64
CA ARG A 4 62.87 -17.79 32.82
C ARG A 4 61.79 -18.42 31.94
N TRP A 5 60.63 -17.78 31.82
CA TRP A 5 60.14 -17.32 30.51
C TRP A 5 59.03 -16.30 30.70
N LYS A 6 59.22 -15.15 30.04
CA LYS A 6 58.31 -14.00 30.00
C LYS A 6 57.52 -14.13 28.70
N ALA A 7 56.21 -13.98 28.76
CA ALA A 7 55.42 -13.50 27.63
C ALA A 7 54.61 -12.31 28.13
N LYS A 8 55.04 -11.11 27.72
CA LYS A 8 54.23 -9.90 27.72
C LYS A 8 53.43 -9.91 26.42
N VAL A 9 52.13 -9.71 26.49
CA VAL A 9 51.38 -9.11 25.38
C VAL A 9 50.55 -7.97 25.95
N ALA A 10 50.63 -6.86 25.24
CA ALA A 10 50.18 -5.54 25.62
C ALA A 10 48.67 -5.33 25.37
N ALA A 11 48.19 -4.27 25.99
CA ALA A 11 46.88 -3.64 25.87
C ALA A 11 46.46 -3.32 24.43
N GLY A 12 45.15 -3.14 24.23
CA GLY A 12 44.66 -2.25 23.18
C GLY A 12 43.25 -2.52 22.66
N VAL A 13 42.28 -1.78 23.21
CA VAL A 13 41.16 -1.13 22.50
C VAL A 13 40.08 -2.01 21.82
N ILE A 14 38.88 -1.93 22.41
CA ILE A 14 37.54 -1.80 21.81
C ILE A 14 37.51 -1.92 20.27
N GLY A 15 36.99 -3.02 19.77
CA GLY A 15 36.47 -3.13 18.41
C GLY A 15 34.99 -3.49 18.49
N LEU A 16 34.12 -2.56 18.10
CA LEU A 16 32.71 -2.82 17.85
C LEU A 16 32.57 -4.07 16.97
N SER A 17 31.98 -5.15 17.50
CA SER A 17 31.35 -6.13 16.64
C SER A 17 30.13 -5.44 16.04
N LEU A 18 30.32 -4.94 14.83
CA LEU A 18 29.30 -4.36 13.98
C LEU A 18 28.07 -5.25 13.95
N VAL A 19 26.96 -4.59 14.26
CA VAL A 19 25.61 -4.95 13.93
C VAL A 19 25.58 -5.42 12.47
N GLY A 20 25.41 -6.72 12.28
CA GLY A 20 24.86 -7.29 11.06
C GLY A 20 23.46 -7.79 11.37
N CYS A 21 22.54 -6.88 11.75
CA CYS A 21 21.12 -7.17 11.62
C CYS A 21 20.86 -7.31 10.12
N ASN A 22 20.92 -8.56 9.65
CA ASN A 22 20.66 -8.95 8.29
C ASN A 22 19.16 -8.71 8.04
N THR A 23 18.81 -7.57 7.46
CA THR A 23 17.43 -7.17 7.12
C THR A 23 16.74 -8.18 6.21
N ASN A 24 17.52 -9.03 5.51
CA ASN A 24 17.00 -10.17 4.75
C ASN A 24 16.42 -11.30 5.61
N GLN A 25 16.66 -11.37 6.93
CA GLN A 25 15.99 -12.36 7.80
C GLN A 25 14.65 -11.90 8.36
N ILE A 26 14.32 -10.61 8.33
CA ILE A 26 12.99 -10.12 8.76
C ILE A 26 12.06 -10.13 7.54
N ALA A 27 12.51 -9.62 6.39
CA ALA A 27 11.79 -9.75 5.13
C ALA A 27 11.64 -11.24 4.71
N GLY A 28 12.70 -12.04 4.85
CA GLY A 28 12.68 -13.48 4.52
C GLY A 28 11.96 -14.37 5.52
N ARG A 29 11.68 -13.93 6.76
CA ARG A 29 10.82 -14.68 7.70
C ARG A 29 9.35 -14.31 7.56
N ILE A 30 9.05 -13.14 7.00
CA ILE A 30 7.70 -12.76 6.58
C ILE A 30 7.36 -13.42 5.23
N MET A 31 8.36 -13.78 4.40
CA MET A 31 8.16 -14.29 3.02
C MET A 31 8.96 -15.56 2.63
N GLY A 32 9.07 -16.61 3.45
CA GLY A 32 9.60 -17.90 2.96
C GLY A 32 9.48 -19.03 3.99
N ASN A 33 8.75 -20.13 3.74
CA ASN A 33 9.01 -21.13 2.69
C ASN A 33 7.75 -21.96 2.33
N ALA A 34 6.56 -21.37 2.34
CA ALA A 34 5.32 -22.06 1.96
C ALA A 34 4.48 -21.34 0.88
N MET A 35 4.93 -20.18 0.36
CA MET A 35 4.10 -19.26 -0.42
C MET A 35 4.50 -19.04 -1.88
N ALA A 36 5.66 -19.52 -2.33
CA ALA A 36 6.10 -19.29 -3.71
C ALA A 36 5.22 -19.99 -4.79
N THR A 37 4.46 -21.03 -4.44
CA THR A 37 3.59 -21.74 -5.39
C THR A 37 2.11 -21.34 -5.31
N THR A 38 1.74 -20.54 -4.32
CA THR A 38 0.35 -20.16 -4.06
C THR A 38 0.11 -18.69 -4.38
N GLU A 39 1.08 -17.79 -4.15
CA GLU A 39 0.96 -16.35 -4.47
C GLU A 39 0.95 -16.07 -5.98
N GLN A 40 1.78 -16.75 -6.79
CA GLN A 40 1.70 -16.61 -8.25
C GLN A 40 0.35 -17.06 -8.81
N ARG A 41 -0.24 -18.10 -8.22
CA ARG A 41 -1.53 -18.64 -8.68
C ARG A 41 -2.71 -17.80 -8.21
N ILE A 42 -2.61 -17.20 -7.02
CA ILE A 42 -3.60 -16.26 -6.48
C ILE A 42 -3.51 -14.92 -7.20
N GLY A 43 -2.32 -14.42 -7.53
CA GLY A 43 -2.12 -13.21 -8.34
C GLY A 43 -2.68 -13.36 -9.76
N GLU A 44 -2.37 -14.45 -10.46
CA GLU A 44 -2.97 -14.74 -11.78
C GLU A 44 -4.49 -14.99 -11.72
N GLU A 45 -5.02 -15.59 -10.63
CA GLU A 45 -6.47 -15.73 -10.43
C GLU A 45 -7.17 -14.44 -10.00
N ILE A 46 -6.51 -13.54 -9.29
CA ILE A 46 -7.12 -12.28 -8.82
C ILE A 46 -7.01 -11.19 -9.89
N GLY A 47 -5.88 -11.08 -10.60
CA GLY A 47 -5.62 -10.06 -11.61
C GLY A 47 -6.36 -10.25 -12.94
N ASN A 48 -6.62 -11.50 -13.35
CA ASN A 48 -7.47 -11.80 -14.52
C ASN A 48 -8.89 -12.25 -14.15
N ARG A 49 -9.18 -12.46 -12.86
CA ARG A 49 -10.55 -12.75 -12.38
C ARG A 49 -10.80 -12.08 -11.02
N VAL A 50 -11.04 -10.78 -11.08
CA VAL A 50 -12.13 -10.19 -10.28
C VAL A 50 -13.48 -10.68 -10.84
N ALA A 51 -13.60 -11.93 -11.30
CA ALA A 51 -14.90 -12.52 -11.53
C ALA A 51 -15.52 -12.61 -10.15
N GLY A 52 -16.59 -11.84 -9.91
CA GLY A 52 -17.22 -11.73 -8.59
C GLY A 52 -17.54 -13.07 -7.91
N ALA A 53 -17.57 -14.17 -8.67
CA ALA A 53 -17.60 -15.54 -8.18
C ALA A 53 -16.44 -15.93 -7.25
N LEU A 54 -15.19 -15.54 -7.53
CA LEU A 54 -14.05 -15.92 -6.70
C LEU A 54 -14.04 -15.20 -5.34
N LEU A 55 -14.45 -13.92 -5.31
CA LEU A 55 -14.56 -13.15 -4.07
C LEU A 55 -15.69 -13.67 -3.14
N LYS A 56 -16.77 -14.21 -3.72
CA LYS A 56 -17.85 -14.87 -2.95
C LYS A 56 -17.41 -16.16 -2.25
N ASP A 57 -16.45 -16.87 -2.83
CA ASP A 57 -15.96 -18.15 -2.33
C ASP A 57 -14.66 -18.04 -1.50
N LEU A 58 -14.15 -16.82 -1.28
CA LEU A 58 -12.95 -16.63 -0.48
C LEU A 58 -13.19 -16.97 0.99
N THR A 59 -12.28 -17.75 1.54
CA THR A 59 -12.20 -17.96 3.00
C THR A 59 -11.92 -16.62 3.71
N PRO A 60 -12.31 -16.45 4.98
CA PRO A 60 -12.01 -15.24 5.75
C PRO A 60 -10.51 -14.86 5.75
N ALA A 61 -9.61 -15.85 5.72
CA ALA A 61 -8.16 -15.62 5.64
C ALA A 61 -7.73 -15.02 4.29
N LEU A 62 -8.32 -15.47 3.18
CA LEU A 62 -8.04 -14.90 1.86
C LEU A 62 -8.65 -13.51 1.71
N MET A 63 -9.85 -13.29 2.27
CA MET A 63 -10.46 -11.96 2.29
C MET A 63 -9.61 -10.96 3.05
N ARG A 64 -9.08 -11.35 4.22
CA ARG A 64 -8.10 -10.55 4.97
C ARG A 64 -6.89 -10.20 4.11
N GLN A 65 -6.28 -11.18 3.45
CA GLN A 65 -5.08 -10.95 2.63
C GLN A 65 -5.37 -9.98 1.48
N TYR A 66 -6.51 -10.16 0.82
CA TYR A 66 -6.98 -9.25 -0.21
C TYR A 66 -7.16 -7.82 0.33
N THR A 67 -7.90 -7.65 1.44
CA THR A 67 -8.17 -6.35 2.06
C THR A 67 -6.88 -5.65 2.48
N VAL A 68 -5.97 -6.34 3.17
CA VAL A 68 -4.68 -5.78 3.59
C VAL A 68 -3.81 -5.44 2.38
N GLY A 69 -3.78 -6.29 1.34
CA GLY A 69 -3.00 -6.03 0.13
C GLY A 69 -3.49 -4.80 -0.66
N LEU A 70 -4.80 -4.68 -0.87
CA LEU A 70 -5.41 -3.51 -1.52
C LEU A 70 -5.14 -2.23 -0.72
N MET A 71 -5.29 -2.29 0.61
CA MET A 71 -4.95 -1.16 1.48
C MET A 71 -3.46 -0.83 1.44
N GLN A 72 -2.59 -1.84 1.48
CA GLN A 72 -1.15 -1.64 1.39
C GLN A 72 -0.79 -0.89 0.11
N MET A 73 -1.35 -1.30 -1.04
CA MET A 73 -1.14 -0.61 -2.31
C MET A 73 -1.62 0.85 -2.28
N LEU A 74 -2.75 1.16 -1.65
CA LEU A 74 -3.33 2.51 -1.64
C LEU A 74 -2.70 3.49 -0.66
N PHE A 75 -2.11 2.98 0.43
CA PHE A 75 -1.40 3.80 1.40
C PHE A 75 0.11 3.82 1.14
N TYR A 76 0.64 2.80 0.47
CA TYR A 76 2.09 2.60 0.30
C TYR A 76 2.44 2.07 -1.09
N GLN A 77 3.40 2.72 -1.77
CA GLN A 77 3.94 2.28 -3.06
C GLN A 77 5.46 2.26 -2.97
N GLY A 78 6.10 1.26 -3.58
CA GLY A 78 7.54 1.04 -3.45
C GLY A 78 8.04 0.85 -2.01
N GLY A 79 7.15 0.55 -1.06
CA GLY A 79 7.51 0.47 0.35
C GLY A 79 7.66 1.83 1.03
N TYR A 80 6.97 2.88 0.59
CA TYR A 80 6.93 4.17 1.29
C TYR A 80 5.52 4.72 1.36
N ASN A 81 5.23 5.53 2.38
CA ASN A 81 3.96 6.23 2.48
C ASN A 81 3.80 7.20 1.30
N MET A 82 2.66 7.10 0.61
CA MET A 82 2.34 7.85 -0.61
C MET A 82 1.50 9.10 -0.37
N GLU A 83 1.26 9.45 0.88
CA GLU A 83 0.60 10.69 1.30
C GLU A 83 1.66 11.79 1.43
N PHE A 84 2.01 12.41 0.30
CA PHE A 84 2.87 13.60 0.23
C PHE A 84 2.14 14.87 0.68
N ALA A 85 0.81 14.81 0.76
CA ALA A 85 -0.06 15.75 1.44
C ALA A 85 -1.07 14.98 2.31
N GLU A 86 -1.52 15.56 3.42
CA GLU A 86 -2.53 14.93 4.28
C GLU A 86 -3.90 14.96 3.58
N TYR A 87 -4.62 13.83 3.62
CA TYR A 87 -6.05 13.84 3.30
C TYR A 87 -6.83 14.50 4.43
N GLN A 88 -7.80 15.33 4.08
CA GLN A 88 -8.80 15.85 5.01
C GLN A 88 -10.08 14.99 5.00
N PRO A 89 -10.86 14.96 6.09
CA PRO A 89 -12.18 14.35 6.10
C PRO A 89 -13.06 14.87 4.95
N GLY A 90 -13.68 13.96 4.21
CA GLY A 90 -14.44 14.22 2.99
C GLY A 90 -13.61 14.07 1.70
N GLU A 91 -12.29 14.09 1.77
CA GLU A 91 -11.46 14.05 0.57
C GLU A 91 -11.36 12.66 -0.04
N TYR A 92 -11.34 12.60 -1.37
CA TYR A 92 -11.13 11.37 -2.12
C TYR A 92 -10.26 11.58 -3.34
N THR A 93 -9.66 10.48 -3.78
CA THR A 93 -9.02 10.34 -5.09
C THR A 93 -9.52 9.08 -5.78
N ARG A 94 -9.57 9.14 -7.11
CA ARG A 94 -9.96 8.04 -7.98
C ARG A 94 -8.87 7.82 -9.00
N TRP A 95 -8.49 6.57 -9.21
CA TRP A 95 -7.32 6.17 -9.98
C TRP A 95 -7.71 5.15 -11.03
N LYS A 96 -7.13 5.26 -12.22
CA LYS A 96 -7.06 4.17 -13.17
C LYS A 96 -5.80 3.38 -12.86
N ALA A 97 -5.91 2.07 -12.68
CA ALA A 97 -4.81 1.17 -12.39
C ALA A 97 -4.63 0.18 -13.54
N GLU A 98 -3.45 0.20 -14.15
CA GLU A 98 -3.02 -0.72 -15.21
C GLU A 98 -2.02 -1.70 -14.61
N GLY A 99 -2.13 -2.99 -14.96
CA GLY A 99 -1.29 -4.04 -14.38
C GLY A 99 -1.51 -4.25 -12.88
N SER A 100 -2.70 -3.93 -12.38
CA SER A 100 -3.09 -4.10 -10.98
C SER A 100 -3.95 -5.34 -10.79
N ASP A 101 -3.63 -6.13 -9.77
CA ASP A 101 -4.47 -7.26 -9.35
C ASP A 101 -5.76 -6.82 -8.63
N TYR A 102 -5.86 -5.56 -8.22
CA TYR A 102 -6.97 -5.05 -7.42
C TYR A 102 -7.98 -4.23 -8.21
N GLY A 103 -8.12 -4.50 -9.50
CA GLY A 103 -9.05 -3.83 -10.41
C GLY A 103 -8.43 -2.70 -11.22
N GLN A 104 -9.26 -2.17 -12.13
CA GLN A 104 -8.90 -1.20 -13.16
C GLN A 104 -9.20 0.25 -12.75
N GLU A 105 -10.21 0.46 -11.89
CA GLU A 105 -10.50 1.73 -11.24
C GLU A 105 -10.52 1.54 -9.73
N ILE A 106 -9.85 2.43 -9.00
CA ILE A 106 -9.76 2.35 -7.54
C ILE A 106 -10.04 3.72 -6.94
N VAL A 107 -10.92 3.78 -5.94
CA VAL A 107 -11.22 5.00 -5.17
C VAL A 107 -10.68 4.83 -3.76
N LYS A 108 -10.01 5.87 -3.25
CA LYS A 108 -9.62 6.01 -1.85
C LYS A 108 -10.26 7.29 -1.31
N ALA A 109 -11.06 7.18 -0.26
CA ALA A 109 -11.73 8.32 0.37
C ALA A 109 -11.54 8.32 1.89
N PHE A 110 -11.13 9.46 2.43
CA PHE A 110 -11.07 9.68 3.86
C PHE A 110 -12.42 10.21 4.33
N LEU A 111 -13.23 9.35 4.95
CA LEU A 111 -14.61 9.72 5.27
C LEU A 111 -14.67 10.65 6.48
N ARG A 112 -14.01 10.26 7.58
CA ARG A 112 -14.01 11.04 8.84
C ARG A 112 -12.94 10.56 9.82
N ARG A 113 -12.61 11.44 10.76
CA ARG A 113 -11.83 11.14 11.96
C ARG A 113 -12.75 11.15 13.19
N GLU A 114 -12.68 10.11 14.01
CA GLU A 114 -13.43 10.00 15.26
C GLU A 114 -12.73 10.80 16.38
N GLU A 115 -13.46 11.07 17.47
CA GLU A 115 -12.93 11.86 18.61
C GLU A 115 -11.70 11.23 19.26
N ASP A 116 -11.58 9.90 19.19
CA ASP A 116 -10.45 9.13 19.72
C ASP A 116 -9.27 9.00 18.73
N GLY A 117 -9.35 9.69 17.59
CA GLY A 117 -8.32 9.74 16.56
C GLY A 117 -8.38 8.61 15.53
N LYS A 118 -9.32 7.66 15.64
CA LYS A 118 -9.51 6.63 14.61
C LYS A 118 -10.08 7.22 13.33
N GLU A 119 -9.77 6.58 12.21
CA GLU A 119 -10.06 7.10 10.88
C GLU A 119 -10.91 6.13 10.07
N TRP A 120 -12.04 6.60 9.56
CA TRP A 120 -12.84 5.86 8.60
C TRP A 120 -12.39 6.16 7.18
N TRP A 121 -12.04 5.10 6.46
CA TRP A 121 -11.64 5.17 5.07
C TRP A 121 -12.54 4.28 4.21
N ARG A 122 -12.95 4.77 3.05
CA ARG A 122 -13.63 3.99 2.01
C ARG A 122 -12.66 3.67 0.90
N ILE A 123 -12.72 2.42 0.46
CA ILE A 123 -12.00 1.90 -0.70
C ILE A 123 -13.01 1.28 -1.64
N GLU A 124 -12.98 1.69 -2.91
CA GLU A 124 -13.77 1.08 -3.97
C GLU A 124 -12.81 0.51 -5.01
N SER A 125 -13.09 -0.67 -5.52
CA SER A 125 -12.35 -1.31 -6.60
C SER A 125 -13.34 -1.78 -7.64
N ARG A 126 -13.09 -1.41 -8.90
CA ARG A 126 -13.92 -1.78 -10.06
C ARG A 126 -13.07 -2.42 -11.14
N ALA A 127 -13.62 -3.45 -11.75
CA ALA A 127 -13.05 -4.11 -12.92
C ALA A 127 -14.18 -4.50 -13.88
N THR A 128 -13.88 -4.60 -15.17
CA THR A 128 -14.81 -5.19 -16.14
C THR A 128 -14.34 -6.61 -16.45
N ASP A 129 -15.24 -7.60 -16.30
CA ASP A 129 -14.97 -8.97 -16.75
C ASP A 129 -14.97 -9.01 -18.28
N GLU A 130 -13.78 -9.14 -18.87
CA GLU A 130 -13.61 -9.18 -20.33
C GLU A 130 -14.40 -10.31 -21.02
N ALA A 131 -14.72 -11.39 -20.31
CA ALA A 131 -15.44 -12.52 -20.89
C ALA A 131 -16.92 -12.22 -21.13
N ASN A 132 -17.54 -11.37 -20.30
CA ASN A 132 -18.98 -11.16 -20.29
C ASN A 132 -19.40 -9.66 -20.29
N ASP A 133 -18.44 -8.73 -20.28
CA ASP A 133 -18.66 -7.29 -20.18
C ASP A 133 -19.44 -6.90 -18.90
N GLU A 134 -19.28 -7.68 -17.83
CA GLU A 134 -19.92 -7.44 -16.54
C GLU A 134 -19.02 -6.57 -15.67
N GLU A 135 -19.56 -5.44 -15.19
CA GLU A 135 -18.88 -4.60 -14.21
C GLU A 135 -18.91 -5.27 -12.83
N VAL A 136 -17.74 -5.40 -12.23
CA VAL A 136 -17.56 -5.98 -10.91
C VAL A 136 -17.06 -4.90 -9.96
N GLU A 137 -17.82 -4.66 -8.89
CA GLU A 137 -17.51 -3.67 -7.87
C GLU A 137 -17.33 -4.31 -6.49
N LEU A 138 -16.28 -3.89 -5.81
CA LEU A 138 -16.05 -4.10 -4.39
C LEU A 138 -16.07 -2.73 -3.69
N ILE A 139 -16.83 -2.64 -2.60
CA ILE A 139 -16.80 -1.49 -1.69
C ILE A 139 -16.40 -1.96 -0.30
N MET A 140 -15.44 -1.30 0.32
CA MET A 140 -15.02 -1.53 1.71
C MET A 140 -14.96 -0.22 2.47
N GLU A 141 -15.41 -0.25 3.71
CA GLU A 141 -15.21 0.84 4.68
C GLU A 141 -14.54 0.28 5.92
N ALA A 142 -13.41 0.88 6.28
CA ALA A 142 -12.53 0.38 7.32
C ALA A 142 -12.23 1.47 8.36
N LEU A 143 -12.29 1.08 9.63
CA LEU A 143 -11.86 1.89 10.76
C LEU A 143 -10.40 1.57 11.06
N PHE A 144 -9.55 2.57 10.90
CA PHE A 144 -8.13 2.49 11.18
C PHE A 144 -7.80 3.19 12.49
N GLU A 145 -6.87 2.60 13.22
CA GLU A 145 -6.16 3.24 14.32
C GLU A 145 -4.71 3.42 13.90
N LEU A 146 -4.21 4.66 13.94
CA LEU A 146 -2.82 4.96 13.64
C LEU A 146 -1.96 4.71 14.88
N GLY A 147 -1.04 3.76 14.79
CA GLY A 147 -0.06 3.50 15.85
C GLY A 147 1.03 4.55 15.90
N GLU A 148 1.72 4.62 17.04
CA GLU A 148 2.91 5.47 17.23
C GLU A 148 4.08 5.08 16.30
N ASP A 149 4.06 3.85 15.81
CA ASP A 149 4.97 3.30 14.81
C ASP A 149 4.61 3.69 13.36
N GLY A 150 3.56 4.50 13.19
CA GLY A 150 3.02 4.91 11.89
C GLY A 150 2.20 3.82 11.20
N GLN A 151 2.06 2.63 11.79
CA GLN A 151 1.28 1.54 11.21
C GLN A 151 -0.22 1.83 11.33
N ARG A 152 -1.00 1.33 10.37
CA ARG A 152 -2.46 1.44 10.43
C ARG A 152 -3.05 0.10 10.84
N TYR A 153 -3.63 0.06 12.03
CA TYR A 153 -4.31 -1.10 12.59
C TYR A 153 -5.77 -1.06 12.20
N ILE A 154 -6.24 -2.08 11.48
CA ILE A 154 -7.63 -2.15 11.06
C ILE A 154 -8.45 -2.71 12.23
N ARG A 155 -9.35 -1.90 12.78
CA ARG A 155 -10.19 -2.24 13.94
C ARG A 155 -11.55 -2.77 13.56
N ARG A 156 -12.06 -2.38 12.39
CA ARG A 156 -13.36 -2.84 11.86
C ARG A 156 -13.36 -2.70 10.35
N VAL A 157 -14.00 -3.64 9.65
CA VAL A 157 -14.25 -3.54 8.21
C VAL A 157 -15.67 -3.99 7.91
N ARG A 158 -16.37 -3.17 7.14
CA ARG A 158 -17.60 -3.55 6.46
C ARG A 158 -17.35 -3.57 4.97
N ALA A 159 -17.87 -4.58 4.27
CA ALA A 159 -17.64 -4.75 2.85
C ALA A 159 -18.93 -5.15 2.14
N LYS A 160 -19.07 -4.71 0.89
CA LYS A 160 -20.01 -5.26 -0.08
C LYS A 160 -19.19 -5.89 -1.20
N TYR A 161 -19.14 -7.21 -1.24
CA TYR A 161 -18.38 -7.93 -2.26
C TYR A 161 -19.17 -7.99 -3.57
N PRO A 162 -18.48 -8.24 -4.70
CA PRO A 162 -19.13 -8.45 -5.98
C PRO A 162 -20.34 -9.37 -5.93
N GLY A 163 -21.44 -8.92 -6.51
CA GLY A 163 -22.68 -9.68 -6.63
C GLY A 163 -23.35 -10.06 -5.30
N GLU A 164 -22.95 -9.46 -4.17
CA GLU A 164 -23.74 -9.46 -2.94
C GLU A 164 -24.77 -8.33 -3.00
N GLU A 165 -25.99 -8.57 -2.50
CA GLU A 165 -27.03 -7.53 -2.44
C GLU A 165 -26.79 -6.57 -1.27
N GLU A 166 -26.37 -7.10 -0.11
CA GLU A 166 -26.19 -6.38 1.15
C GLU A 166 -24.73 -6.37 1.61
N ALA A 167 -24.33 -5.27 2.24
CA ALA A 167 -23.01 -5.15 2.87
C ALA A 167 -22.97 -5.87 4.22
N ARG A 168 -21.86 -6.56 4.50
CA ARG A 168 -21.66 -7.34 5.72
C ARG A 168 -20.40 -6.93 6.48
N GLU A 169 -20.42 -7.16 7.79
CA GLU A 169 -19.22 -7.05 8.62
C GLU A 169 -18.24 -8.15 8.24
N VAL A 170 -16.96 -7.78 8.11
CA VAL A 170 -15.87 -8.74 7.94
C VAL A 170 -15.31 -9.03 9.33
N PRO A 171 -15.37 -10.28 9.82
CA PRO A 171 -14.91 -10.61 11.16
C PRO A 171 -13.43 -10.27 11.36
N VAL A 172 -13.15 -9.42 12.34
CA VAL A 172 -11.81 -9.16 12.87
C VAL A 172 -11.74 -9.81 14.25
N HIS A 173 -11.06 -10.95 14.36
CA HIS A 173 -10.87 -11.62 15.65
C HIS A 173 -9.84 -10.87 16.50
N GLU A 174 -9.99 -10.89 17.82
CA GLU A 174 -9.09 -10.17 18.76
C GLU A 174 -7.63 -10.63 18.59
N ASP A 175 -7.39 -11.94 18.48
CA ASP A 175 -6.07 -12.54 18.19
C ASP A 175 -5.52 -12.16 16.78
N ASP A 176 -6.38 -11.65 15.90
CA ASP A 176 -6.05 -11.22 14.54
C ASP A 176 -6.01 -9.70 14.39
N ALA A 177 -6.61 -8.93 15.29
CA ALA A 177 -6.69 -7.47 15.21
C ALA A 177 -5.29 -6.84 15.31
N GLU A 178 -4.38 -7.45 16.07
CA GLU A 178 -2.96 -7.07 16.11
C GLU A 178 -2.20 -7.45 14.83
N ARG A 179 -2.77 -8.34 14.00
CA ARG A 179 -2.18 -8.79 12.72
C ARG A 179 -2.85 -8.15 11.51
N TRP A 180 -3.99 -7.50 11.68
CA TRP A 180 -4.66 -6.71 10.65
C TRP A 180 -4.01 -5.33 10.58
N VAL A 181 -2.80 -5.33 10.04
CA VAL A 181 -1.92 -4.17 10.00
C VAL A 181 -1.59 -3.86 8.56
N VAL A 182 -1.77 -2.61 8.18
CA VAL A 182 -1.16 -2.05 6.97
C VAL A 182 0.17 -1.45 7.42
N TYR A 183 1.25 -2.11 7.03
CA TYR A 183 2.58 -1.77 7.53
C TYR A 183 3.06 -0.48 6.90
N SER A 184 3.30 0.51 7.76
CA SER A 184 4.09 1.66 7.36
C SER A 184 5.54 1.26 7.23
N GLN A 185 6.12 1.64 6.10
CA GLN A 185 7.56 1.59 5.88
C GLN A 185 8.19 2.98 6.07
N GLY A 186 7.44 3.92 6.64
CA GLY A 186 7.87 5.27 6.95
C GLY A 186 7.60 6.28 5.83
N GLN A 187 7.78 7.55 6.16
CA GLN A 187 7.90 8.64 5.19
C GLN A 187 9.38 8.84 4.83
N LEU A 188 9.65 9.15 3.57
CA LEU A 188 10.97 9.58 3.13
C LEU A 188 11.31 10.93 3.79
N THR A 189 12.58 11.12 4.18
CA THR A 189 13.03 12.43 4.65
C THR A 189 13.11 13.41 3.49
N GLU A 190 13.08 14.72 3.77
CA GLU A 190 13.25 15.76 2.76
C GLU A 190 14.56 15.57 1.97
N GLU A 191 15.67 15.19 2.63
CA GLU A 191 16.94 14.95 1.96
C GLU A 191 16.90 13.72 1.03
N SER A 192 16.11 12.71 1.39
CA SER A 192 15.92 11.52 0.55
C SER A 192 15.03 11.85 -0.64
N MET A 193 13.96 12.64 -0.45
CA MET A 193 13.11 13.15 -1.54
C MET A 193 13.94 13.96 -2.54
N GLU A 194 14.74 14.93 -2.06
CA GLU A 194 15.63 15.72 -2.94
C GLU A 194 16.62 14.83 -3.71
N GLY A 195 17.15 13.78 -3.08
CA GLY A 195 18.05 12.82 -3.74
C GLY A 195 17.38 11.94 -4.80
N LEU A 196 16.07 11.67 -4.65
CA LEU A 196 15.27 10.88 -5.59
C LEU A 196 14.66 11.74 -6.70
N ARG A 197 14.68 13.06 -6.55
CA ARG A 197 14.12 14.00 -7.52
C ARG A 197 14.85 13.91 -8.86
N LYS A 198 14.10 13.76 -9.94
CA LYS A 198 14.61 13.67 -11.33
C LYS A 198 14.27 14.88 -12.18
N GLY A 199 13.27 15.66 -11.79
CA GLY A 199 12.92 16.90 -12.47
C GLY A 199 11.50 17.34 -12.19
N GLU A 200 11.06 18.32 -12.97
CA GLU A 200 9.71 18.85 -12.97
C GLU A 200 9.09 18.63 -14.35
N GLU A 201 7.82 18.27 -14.39
CA GLU A 201 7.07 18.15 -15.64
C GLU A 201 5.58 18.43 -15.44
N THR A 202 4.89 18.79 -16.51
CA THR A 202 3.43 18.91 -16.50
C THR A 202 2.82 17.57 -16.92
N LEU A 203 2.00 16.99 -16.04
CA LEU A 203 1.30 15.74 -16.29
C LEU A 203 -0.18 16.01 -16.57
N GLU A 204 -0.63 15.58 -17.75
CA GLU A 204 -2.03 15.64 -18.17
C GLU A 204 -2.73 14.35 -17.76
N THR A 205 -3.82 14.47 -17.01
CA THR A 205 -4.67 13.35 -16.62
C THR A 205 -6.15 13.69 -16.85
N PRO A 206 -7.05 12.70 -16.78
CA PRO A 206 -8.48 12.99 -16.82
C PRO A 206 -8.98 13.89 -15.68
N ALA A 207 -8.25 13.99 -14.57
CA ALA A 207 -8.55 14.90 -13.47
C ALA A 207 -8.11 16.36 -13.74
N GLY A 208 -7.25 16.58 -14.74
CA GLY A 208 -6.72 17.90 -15.09
C GLY A 208 -5.23 17.88 -15.47
N SER A 209 -4.67 19.07 -15.61
CA SER A 209 -3.24 19.31 -15.87
C SER A 209 -2.55 19.74 -14.58
N PHE A 210 -1.46 19.06 -14.22
CA PHE A 210 -0.72 19.33 -12.98
C PHE A 210 0.75 19.59 -13.26
N ALA A 211 1.31 20.64 -12.68
CA ALA A 211 2.74 20.77 -12.47
C ALA A 211 3.16 19.77 -11.40
N THR A 212 4.12 18.91 -11.76
CA THR A 212 4.55 17.79 -10.93
C THR A 212 6.06 17.77 -10.79
N GLU A 213 6.52 17.32 -9.64
CA GLU A 213 7.89 16.87 -9.41
C GLU A 213 7.93 15.36 -9.63
N ARG A 214 8.88 14.90 -10.45
CA ARG A 214 9.11 13.47 -10.70
C ARG A 214 10.21 12.96 -9.78
N TYR A 215 9.88 11.89 -9.05
CA TYR A 215 10.79 11.18 -8.16
C TYR A 215 10.97 9.75 -8.67
N GLU A 216 12.20 9.24 -8.64
CA GLU A 216 12.49 7.86 -9.02
C GLU A 216 13.39 7.16 -8.01
N MET A 217 13.03 5.92 -7.69
CA MET A 217 13.79 5.05 -6.81
C MET A 217 13.97 3.67 -7.44
N ASP A 218 15.22 3.23 -7.52
CA ASP A 218 15.53 1.85 -7.85
C ASP A 218 15.47 0.97 -6.60
N SER A 219 14.87 -0.20 -6.72
CA SER A 219 14.96 -1.23 -5.67
C SER A 219 16.43 -1.59 -5.39
N THR A 220 16.73 -2.08 -4.19
CA THR A 220 18.10 -2.35 -3.71
C THR A 220 18.90 -3.35 -4.56
N GLN A 221 18.25 -4.10 -5.45
CA GLN A 221 18.90 -5.00 -6.41
C GLN A 221 18.80 -4.52 -7.87
N GLY A 222 18.28 -3.30 -8.08
CA GLY A 222 18.02 -2.73 -9.40
C GLY A 222 17.16 -3.65 -10.26
N ALA A 223 16.11 -4.21 -9.66
CA ALA A 223 15.14 -5.13 -10.30
C ALA A 223 13.84 -4.42 -10.74
N THR A 224 13.64 -3.22 -10.21
CA THR A 224 12.40 -2.45 -10.34
C THR A 224 12.73 -1.00 -10.07
N THR A 225 12.23 -0.10 -10.92
CA THR A 225 12.23 1.34 -10.70
C THR A 225 10.81 1.79 -10.36
N PHE A 226 10.68 2.50 -9.24
CA PHE A 226 9.45 3.13 -8.79
C PHE A 226 9.49 4.61 -9.16
N THR A 227 8.46 5.09 -9.86
CA THR A 227 8.33 6.50 -10.23
C THR A 227 7.07 7.10 -9.64
N TRP A 228 7.19 8.31 -9.11
CA TRP A 228 6.09 9.07 -8.53
C TRP A 228 6.04 10.48 -9.10
N TRP A 229 4.85 10.94 -9.45
CA TRP A 229 4.59 12.31 -9.87
C TRP A 229 3.77 13.01 -8.78
N VAL A 230 4.40 13.97 -8.10
CA VAL A 230 3.84 14.63 -6.92
C VAL A 230 3.55 16.09 -7.25
N THR A 231 2.42 16.61 -6.76
CA THR A 231 1.97 18.00 -6.95
C THR A 231 1.53 18.62 -5.63
N ASP A 232 1.68 19.93 -5.50
CA ASP A 232 1.15 20.75 -4.41
C ASP A 232 -0.20 21.41 -4.76
N GLN A 233 -0.74 21.14 -5.95
CA GLN A 233 -1.93 21.82 -6.50
C GLN A 233 -3.27 21.30 -5.95
N GLY A 234 -3.31 20.96 -4.65
CA GLY A 234 -4.54 20.63 -3.93
C GLY A 234 -5.12 19.25 -4.22
N VAL A 235 -4.34 18.32 -4.78
CA VAL A 235 -4.74 16.91 -4.89
C VAL A 235 -4.58 16.23 -3.53
N PRO A 236 -5.61 15.58 -2.96
CA PRO A 236 -5.48 14.82 -1.71
C PRO A 236 -4.40 13.74 -1.82
N GLY A 237 -3.47 13.70 -0.87
CA GLY A 237 -2.29 12.82 -0.94
C GLY A 237 -1.13 13.37 -1.77
N GLY A 238 -1.34 14.42 -2.56
CA GLY A 238 -0.31 15.08 -3.38
C GLY A 238 0.16 14.27 -4.59
N LEU A 239 -0.41 13.10 -4.86
CA LEU A 239 0.04 12.21 -5.93
C LEU A 239 -0.81 12.39 -7.20
N VAL A 240 -0.19 12.34 -8.37
CA VAL A 240 -0.89 12.44 -9.68
C VAL A 240 -0.76 11.14 -10.48
N ALA A 241 0.38 10.46 -10.37
CA ALA A 241 0.58 9.14 -10.95
C ALA A 241 1.68 8.35 -10.25
N THR A 242 1.65 7.03 -10.43
CA THR A 242 2.75 6.11 -10.10
C THR A 242 3.05 5.21 -11.29
N GLU A 243 4.30 4.77 -11.39
CA GLU A 243 4.72 3.80 -12.40
C GLU A 243 5.78 2.86 -11.81
N HIS A 244 5.59 1.56 -12.03
CA HIS A 244 6.58 0.54 -11.72
C HIS A 244 7.10 -0.06 -13.01
N ARG A 245 8.42 -0.03 -13.15
CA ARG A 245 9.13 -0.52 -14.32
C ARG A 245 10.11 -1.61 -13.93
N ASP A 246 10.21 -2.66 -14.72
CA ASP A 246 11.22 -3.69 -14.54
C ASP A 246 12.57 -3.31 -15.20
N ASN A 247 13.50 -4.26 -15.24
CA ASN A 247 14.85 -4.05 -15.77
C ASN A 247 14.94 -3.96 -17.29
N ASP A 248 13.91 -4.42 -17.99
CA ASP A 248 13.81 -4.36 -19.45
C ASP A 248 13.09 -3.07 -19.90
N ASP A 249 12.93 -2.13 -18.97
CA ASP A 249 12.17 -0.90 -19.11
C ASP A 249 10.66 -1.13 -19.40
N GLU A 250 10.12 -2.30 -19.08
CA GLU A 250 8.69 -2.59 -19.24
C GLU A 250 7.89 -2.06 -18.05
N VAL A 251 6.89 -1.24 -18.35
CA VAL A 251 5.93 -0.75 -17.34
C VAL A 251 4.92 -1.86 -17.08
N TYR A 252 5.06 -2.53 -15.94
CA TYR A 252 4.17 -3.62 -15.56
C TYR A 252 3.04 -3.17 -14.63
N GLN A 253 3.15 -1.98 -14.02
CA GLN A 253 2.07 -1.39 -13.21
C GLN A 253 2.09 0.12 -13.31
N ARG A 254 0.91 0.73 -13.47
CA ARG A 254 0.76 2.20 -13.52
C ARG A 254 -0.56 2.64 -12.89
N MET A 255 -0.53 3.68 -12.07
CA MET A 255 -1.73 4.33 -11.56
C MET A 255 -1.78 5.79 -12.02
N VAL A 256 -2.93 6.25 -12.51
CA VAL A 256 -3.11 7.63 -13.00
C VAL A 256 -4.38 8.22 -12.41
N LEU A 257 -4.28 9.41 -11.83
CA LEU A 257 -5.40 10.14 -11.23
C LEU A 257 -6.49 10.39 -12.28
N GLN A 258 -7.73 10.03 -11.95
CA GLN A 258 -8.91 10.19 -12.80
C GLN A 258 -9.84 11.28 -12.28
N ALA A 259 -9.95 11.41 -10.95
CA ALA A 259 -10.72 12.46 -10.29
C ALA A 259 -10.27 12.61 -8.83
N TYR A 260 -10.62 13.73 -8.23
CA TYR A 260 -10.49 13.99 -6.79
C TYR A 260 -11.57 14.99 -6.35
N GLY A 261 -11.83 15.08 -5.05
CA GLY A 261 -12.80 16.02 -4.48
C GLY A 261 -12.86 15.90 -2.96
N ASP A 262 -13.83 16.58 -2.34
CA ASP A 262 -13.96 16.79 -0.88
C ASP A 262 -15.37 16.47 -0.32
N ASP A 263 -16.21 15.79 -1.10
CA ASP A 263 -17.62 15.50 -0.77
C ASP A 263 -17.88 14.04 -0.33
N ALA A 264 -16.83 13.24 -0.08
CA ALA A 264 -16.95 11.85 0.38
C ALA A 264 -17.18 11.75 1.90
N VAL A 265 -18.22 12.40 2.42
CA VAL A 265 -18.50 12.47 3.87
C VAL A 265 -19.46 11.40 4.39
N GLU A 266 -20.25 10.78 3.50
CA GLU A 266 -21.23 9.76 3.87
C GLU A 266 -20.69 8.34 3.70
N SER A 267 -21.14 7.44 4.58
CA SER A 267 -20.91 6.00 4.45
C SER A 267 -21.81 5.41 3.35
N LYS A 268 -21.21 4.67 2.42
CA LYS A 268 -21.94 3.85 1.43
C LYS A 268 -22.42 2.52 2.01
N LEU A 269 -21.84 2.07 3.13
CA LEU A 269 -22.14 0.77 3.74
C LEU A 269 -22.91 0.87 5.06
N GLY A 270 -23.30 2.08 5.49
CA GLY A 270 -23.98 2.33 6.75
C GLY A 270 -23.14 1.99 7.98
N VAL A 271 -21.83 2.27 7.98
CA VAL A 271 -20.96 2.09 9.16
C VAL A 271 -21.12 3.23 10.19
N PHE A 272 -21.66 4.35 9.75
CA PHE A 272 -22.15 5.47 10.57
C PHE A 272 -23.27 6.22 9.83
N GLU A 273 -23.99 7.08 10.56
CA GLU A 273 -24.99 8.03 10.02
C GLU A 273 -24.32 9.31 9.50
#